data_AF-A0A813ITK5-F1
#
_entry.id   AF-A0A813ITK5-F1
#
_cell.length_a   1.000
_cell.length_b   1.000
_cell.length_c   1.000
_cell.angle_alpha   90.00
_cell.angle_beta   90.00
_cell.angle_gamma   90.00
#
_symmetry.space_group_name_H-M   'P 1'
#
loop_
_entity.id
_entity.type
_entity.pdbx_description
1 polymer ?
#
loop_
_entity_poly.entity_id
_entity_poly.type
_entity_poly.pdbx_seq_one_letter_code
_entity_poly.pdbx_strand_id
1 'polypeptide(L)'
;DHTGKWAPDLDFDAERSAFEAQDFRWDKFRPPEPQPASPYVAMEFVPGRTLHAALGWSREQPLPEGDGMLSDQEKKAIVKQAAEALGYLSLLGLIHRDFRTTNLMVSGGGSGIRVRAIDMGHTILAQPKQARNKSTVVRCNWKEDEKKLFDWAPPEVKAKDHFVNFAFPTHAFDVYSLAVLMLQLETGSLQNARAAVGHLLGSE
;
A
#
# COMPACT_ATOMS: atom_id res chain seq x y z
N ASP A 1 1.82 8.27 15.47
CA ASP A 1 2.23 7.30 16.50
C ASP A 1 3.67 6.89 16.22
N HIS A 2 4.52 6.77 17.25
CA HIS A 2 5.96 6.51 17.09
C HIS A 2 6.33 5.12 17.62
N THR A 3 5.58 4.11 17.21
CA THR A 3 5.64 2.73 17.76
C THR A 3 6.92 1.97 17.39
N GLY A 4 7.83 2.56 16.60
CA GLY A 4 9.06 1.94 16.12
C GLY A 4 10.35 2.59 16.61
N LYS A 5 10.40 3.11 17.85
CA LYS A 5 11.67 3.60 18.43
C LYS A 5 12.50 2.44 18.96
N TRP A 6 13.79 2.42 18.64
CA TRP A 6 14.72 1.45 19.22
C TRP A 6 14.94 1.68 20.73
N ALA A 7 14.88 2.93 21.18
CA ALA A 7 14.97 3.29 22.59
C ALA A 7 14.03 4.48 22.92
N PRO A 8 13.50 4.58 24.16
CA PRO A 8 12.55 5.61 24.56
C PRO A 8 13.07 7.04 24.34
N ASP A 9 14.38 7.22 24.55
CA ASP A 9 15.05 8.53 24.57
C ASP A 9 15.52 9.00 23.19
N LEU A 10 15.34 8.19 22.15
CA LEU A 10 15.72 8.57 20.79
C LEU A 10 14.66 9.49 20.16
N ASP A 11 15.14 10.51 19.46
CA ASP A 11 14.31 11.31 18.57
C ASP A 11 13.94 10.47 17.34
N PHE A 12 12.65 10.18 17.20
CA PHE A 12 12.11 9.39 16.10
C PHE A 12 12.42 10.00 14.74
N ASP A 13 12.31 11.33 14.60
CA ASP A 13 12.50 11.98 13.32
C ASP A 13 13.97 11.98 12.92
N ALA A 14 14.89 12.10 13.88
CA ALA A 14 16.32 11.96 13.66
C ALA A 14 16.70 10.52 13.27
N GLU A 15 16.18 9.52 13.99
CA GLU A 15 16.41 8.11 13.72
C GLU A 15 15.87 7.70 12.34
N ARG A 16 14.61 8.03 12.03
CA ARG A 16 14.02 7.81 10.71
C ARG A 16 14.85 8.47 9.61
N SER A 17 15.24 9.73 9.80
CA SER A 17 16.01 10.47 8.79
C SER A 17 17.37 9.82 8.51
N ALA A 18 17.99 9.18 9.50
CA ALA A 18 19.22 8.42 9.31
C ALA A 18 18.99 7.17 8.45
N PHE A 19 17.95 6.38 8.73
CA PHE A 19 17.64 5.17 7.96
C PHE A 19 17.14 5.46 6.53
N GLU A 20 16.46 6.58 6.34
CA GLU A 20 15.98 7.02 5.03
C GLU A 20 17.07 7.77 4.22
N ALA A 21 18.24 8.06 4.79
CA ALA A 21 19.28 8.79 4.09
C ALA A 21 19.74 8.06 2.82
N GLN A 22 20.01 8.81 1.75
CA GLN A 22 20.36 8.24 0.44
C GLN A 22 21.65 7.42 0.46
N ASP A 23 22.55 7.77 1.37
CA ASP A 23 23.85 7.15 1.61
C ASP A 23 23.84 6.14 2.77
N PHE A 24 22.67 5.85 3.36
CA PHE A 24 22.56 4.83 4.40
C PHE A 24 22.90 3.43 3.87
N ARG A 25 23.66 2.66 4.66
CA ARG A 25 24.19 1.35 4.26
C ARG A 25 23.83 0.27 5.27
N TRP A 26 22.81 -0.52 4.96
CA TRP A 26 22.36 -1.64 5.81
C TRP A 26 23.44 -2.68 6.08
N ASP A 27 24.34 -2.93 5.12
CA ASP A 27 25.47 -3.85 5.28
C ASP A 27 26.48 -3.37 6.34
N LYS A 28 26.54 -2.05 6.57
CA LYS A 28 27.40 -1.40 7.56
C LYS A 28 26.70 -1.09 8.87
N PHE A 29 25.36 -1.12 8.88
CA PHE A 29 24.59 -0.91 10.10
C PHE A 29 24.86 -2.04 11.09
N ARG A 30 25.01 -1.67 12.36
CA ARG A 30 25.15 -2.59 13.48
C ARG A 30 24.08 -2.20 14.50
N PRO A 31 22.98 -2.97 14.61
CA PRO A 31 21.98 -2.69 15.61
C PRO A 31 22.60 -2.82 17.02
N PRO A 32 22.15 -2.03 18.00
CA PRO A 32 22.61 -2.18 19.38
C PRO A 32 22.38 -3.59 19.91
N GLU A 33 23.30 -4.06 20.76
CA GLU A 33 23.19 -5.35 21.43
C GLU A 33 22.60 -5.21 22.85
N PRO A 34 21.89 -6.23 23.36
CA PRO A 34 21.53 -7.48 22.69
C PRO A 34 20.34 -7.30 21.73
N GLN A 35 20.38 -8.01 20.60
CA GLN A 35 19.22 -8.08 19.71
C GLN A 35 18.13 -8.99 20.32
N PRO A 36 16.84 -8.67 20.14
CA PRO A 36 15.78 -9.57 20.54
C PRO A 36 15.88 -10.88 19.76
N ALA A 37 15.70 -12.02 20.43
CA ALA A 37 15.73 -13.34 19.81
C ALA A 37 14.64 -13.52 18.73
N SER A 38 13.56 -12.75 18.81
CA SER A 38 12.48 -12.74 17.83
C SER A 38 11.89 -11.32 17.75
N PRO A 39 12.26 -10.50 16.76
CA PRO A 39 11.63 -9.21 16.56
C PRO A 39 10.16 -9.40 16.16
N TYR A 40 9.25 -8.66 16.78
CA TYR A 40 7.83 -8.68 16.47
C TYR A 40 7.26 -7.26 16.50
N VAL A 41 6.18 -7.05 15.75
CA VAL A 41 5.39 -5.82 15.79
C VAL A 41 4.00 -6.19 16.31
N ALA A 42 3.63 -5.66 17.47
CA ALA A 42 2.27 -5.77 17.98
C ALA A 42 1.42 -4.65 17.37
N MET A 43 0.27 -5.01 16.80
CA MET A 43 -0.66 -4.08 16.16
C MET A 43 -2.11 -4.45 16.50
N GLU A 44 -3.05 -3.53 16.22
CA GLU A 44 -4.48 -3.81 16.35
C GLU A 44 -4.86 -5.05 15.53
N PHE A 45 -5.60 -5.98 16.15
CA PHE A 45 -6.24 -7.05 15.40
C PHE A 45 -7.42 -6.48 14.61
N VAL A 46 -7.31 -6.49 13.29
CA VAL A 46 -8.38 -6.09 12.40
C VAL A 46 -9.24 -7.30 12.04
N PRO A 47 -10.53 -7.36 12.42
CA PRO A 47 -11.38 -8.49 12.11
C PRO A 47 -11.76 -8.52 10.62
N GLY A 48 -12.25 -9.67 10.17
CA GLY A 48 -12.74 -9.87 8.81
C GLY A 48 -11.70 -10.53 7.91
N ARG A 49 -11.66 -10.12 6.64
CA ARG A 49 -10.76 -10.68 5.63
C ARG A 49 -10.23 -9.59 4.71
N THR A 50 -9.22 -9.90 3.91
CA THR A 50 -8.77 -8.95 2.89
C THR A 50 -9.87 -8.71 1.86
N LEU A 51 -9.92 -7.53 1.26
CA LEU A 51 -10.82 -7.23 0.15
C LEU A 51 -10.57 -8.18 -1.03
N HIS A 52 -9.32 -8.61 -1.22
CA HIS A 52 -8.96 -9.64 -2.19
C HIS A 52 -9.70 -10.96 -1.95
N ALA A 53 -9.77 -11.41 -0.69
CA ALA A 53 -10.54 -12.60 -0.31
C ALA A 53 -12.06 -12.36 -0.42
N ALA A 54 -12.56 -11.18 -0.05
CA ALA A 54 -13.97 -10.83 -0.18
C ALA A 54 -14.47 -10.75 -1.64
N LEU A 55 -13.55 -10.55 -2.60
CA LEU A 55 -13.82 -10.64 -4.03
C LEU A 55 -13.72 -12.08 -4.57
N GLY A 56 -13.44 -13.06 -3.72
CA GLY A 56 -13.28 -14.46 -4.11
C GLY A 56 -11.96 -14.76 -4.82
N TRP A 57 -10.97 -13.88 -4.74
CA TRP A 57 -9.68 -14.05 -5.43
C TRP A 57 -8.63 -14.80 -4.60
N SER A 58 -8.90 -15.02 -3.31
CA SER A 58 -8.01 -15.81 -2.44
C SER A 58 -8.35 -17.30 -2.49
N ARG A 59 -7.34 -18.14 -2.73
CA ARG A 59 -7.45 -19.61 -2.60
C ARG A 59 -7.40 -20.08 -1.15
N GLU A 60 -6.71 -19.34 -0.29
CA GLU A 60 -6.50 -19.69 1.12
C GLU A 60 -7.66 -19.25 2.00
N GLN A 61 -8.43 -18.25 1.54
CA GLN A 61 -9.61 -17.72 2.22
C GLN A 61 -10.80 -17.72 1.25
N PRO A 62 -11.38 -18.89 0.92
CA PRO A 62 -12.57 -18.96 0.10
C PRO A 62 -13.75 -18.25 0.78
N LEU A 63 -14.70 -17.78 -0.03
CA LEU A 63 -15.95 -17.24 0.50
C LEU A 63 -16.69 -18.35 1.26
N PRO A 64 -17.14 -18.10 2.51
CA PRO A 64 -18.02 -19.01 3.23
C PRO A 64 -19.27 -19.36 2.40
N GLU A 65 -19.79 -20.57 2.58
CA GLU A 65 -21.05 -20.95 1.96
C GLU A 65 -22.17 -20.01 2.40
N GLY A 66 -22.83 -19.37 1.44
CA GLY A 66 -23.89 -18.38 1.68
C GLY A 66 -23.43 -16.92 1.73
N ASP A 67 -22.12 -16.63 1.80
CA ASP A 67 -21.62 -15.27 1.53
C ASP A 67 -21.72 -15.00 0.02
N GLY A 68 -22.56 -14.03 -0.34
CA GLY A 68 -22.61 -13.49 -1.70
C GLY A 68 -21.37 -12.65 -2.02
N MET A 69 -21.14 -12.42 -3.32
CA MET A 69 -20.19 -11.39 -3.74
C MET A 69 -20.64 -10.01 -3.22
N LEU A 70 -19.69 -9.10 -3.03
CA LEU A 70 -19.98 -7.72 -2.64
C LEU A 70 -21.00 -7.08 -3.57
N SER A 71 -22.06 -6.53 -2.99
CA SER A 71 -23.06 -5.72 -3.69
C SER A 71 -22.50 -4.39 -4.18
N ASP A 72 -23.16 -3.76 -5.14
CA ASP A 72 -22.74 -2.43 -5.63
C ASP A 72 -22.76 -1.35 -4.55
N GLN A 73 -23.68 -1.48 -3.59
CA GLN A 73 -23.72 -0.56 -2.44
C GLN A 73 -22.50 -0.75 -1.54
N GLU A 74 -22.09 -1.99 -1.28
CA GLU A 74 -20.87 -2.29 -0.51
C GLU A 74 -19.62 -1.82 -1.25
N LYS A 75 -19.51 -2.07 -2.56
CA LYS A 75 -18.39 -1.58 -3.37
C LYS A 75 -18.25 -0.07 -3.30
N LYS A 76 -19.35 0.68 -3.43
CA LYS A 76 -19.36 2.15 -3.29
C LYS A 76 -18.95 2.60 -1.89
N ALA A 77 -19.43 1.92 -0.85
CA ALA A 77 -19.04 2.19 0.53
C ALA A 77 -17.55 1.92 0.79
N ILE A 78 -17.01 0.86 0.18
CA ILE A 78 -15.58 0.52 0.23
C ILE A 78 -14.73 1.61 -0.43
N VAL A 79 -15.08 2.02 -1.66
CA VAL A 79 -14.37 3.08 -2.39
C VAL A 79 -14.37 4.38 -1.60
N LYS A 80 -15.51 4.75 -1.02
CA LYS A 80 -15.62 5.95 -0.17
C LYS A 80 -14.67 5.88 1.03
N GLN A 81 -14.73 4.79 1.82
CA GLN A 81 -13.86 4.63 2.99
C GLN A 81 -12.37 4.56 2.60
N ALA A 82 -12.04 3.94 1.47
CA ALA A 82 -10.69 3.88 0.93
C ALA A 82 -10.16 5.28 0.54
N ALA A 83 -10.98 6.09 -0.12
CA ALA A 83 -10.65 7.48 -0.45
C ALA A 83 -10.48 8.34 0.82
N GLU A 84 -11.33 8.15 1.84
CA GLU A 84 -11.20 8.81 3.14
C GLU A 84 -9.89 8.43 3.85
N ALA A 85 -9.49 7.16 3.82
CA ALA A 85 -8.23 6.70 4.39
C ALA A 85 -7.01 7.33 3.69
N LEU A 86 -7.02 7.39 2.36
CA LEU A 86 -5.96 8.07 1.61
C LEU A 86 -5.97 9.59 1.82
N GLY A 87 -7.15 10.20 1.95
CA GLY A 87 -7.31 11.60 2.32
C GLY A 87 -6.68 11.91 3.68
N TYR A 88 -6.89 11.02 4.66
CA TYR A 88 -6.26 11.13 5.97
C TYR A 88 -4.72 11.02 5.90
N LEU A 89 -4.18 10.06 5.14
CA LEU A 89 -2.72 9.94 4.93
C LEU A 89 -2.13 11.18 4.25
N SER A 90 -2.84 11.74 3.27
CA SER A 90 -2.44 12.97 2.58
C SER A 90 -2.32 14.15 3.55
N LEU A 91 -3.27 14.31 4.48
CA LEU A 91 -3.20 15.34 5.53
C LEU A 91 -1.99 15.19 6.45
N LEU A 92 -1.49 13.97 6.63
CA LEU A 92 -0.26 13.68 7.40
C LEU A 92 1.02 13.79 6.55
N GLY A 93 0.90 14.16 5.27
CA GLY A 93 2.03 14.20 4.35
C GLY A 93 2.61 12.82 4.08
N LEU A 94 1.77 11.78 4.03
CA LEU A 94 2.17 10.40 3.76
C LEU A 94 1.66 9.92 2.40
N ILE A 95 2.41 9.00 1.79
CA ILE A 95 2.04 8.27 0.58
C ILE A 95 2.18 6.79 0.90
N HIS A 96 1.10 6.01 0.79
CA HIS A 96 1.05 4.60 1.17
C HIS A 96 1.86 3.71 0.23
N ARG A 97 1.74 3.94 -1.09
CA ARG A 97 2.46 3.25 -2.18
C ARG A 97 2.25 1.75 -2.36
N ASP A 98 1.41 1.12 -1.54
CA ASP A 98 0.97 -0.27 -1.72
C ASP A 98 -0.53 -0.41 -1.43
N PHE A 99 -1.31 0.55 -1.90
CA PHE A 99 -2.75 0.62 -1.63
C PHE A 99 -3.54 -0.27 -2.60
N ARG A 100 -3.89 -1.48 -2.17
CA ARG A 100 -4.48 -2.53 -3.03
C ARG A 100 -5.36 -3.49 -2.24
N THR A 101 -6.09 -4.37 -2.95
CA THR A 101 -7.06 -5.29 -2.33
C THR A 101 -6.50 -6.21 -1.24
N THR A 102 -5.20 -6.52 -1.26
CA THR A 102 -4.56 -7.37 -0.23
C THR A 102 -4.18 -6.59 1.02
N ASN A 103 -4.10 -5.27 0.94
CA ASN A 103 -3.74 -4.36 2.05
C ASN A 103 -4.96 -3.58 2.57
N LEU A 104 -6.16 -4.03 2.20
CA LEU A 104 -7.42 -3.53 2.71
C LEU A 104 -8.16 -4.69 3.37
N MET A 105 -8.51 -4.52 4.63
CA MET A 105 -9.36 -5.44 5.37
C MET A 105 -10.81 -4.96 5.32
N VAL A 106 -11.73 -5.89 5.14
CA VAL A 106 -13.17 -5.66 5.16
C VAL A 106 -13.85 -6.52 6.21
N SER A 107 -14.81 -5.92 6.91
CA SER A 107 -15.62 -6.58 7.94
C SER A 107 -17.05 -6.04 7.91
N GLY A 108 -18.00 -6.81 8.47
CA GLY A 108 -19.43 -6.49 8.36
C GLY A 108 -19.99 -6.79 6.96
N GLY A 109 -21.21 -6.33 6.71
CA GLY A 109 -21.90 -6.48 5.42
C GLY A 109 -23.01 -5.45 5.24
N GLY A 110 -23.48 -5.29 4.01
CA GLY A 110 -24.49 -4.31 3.63
C GLY A 110 -24.09 -2.89 4.04
N SER A 111 -25.00 -2.18 4.74
CA SER A 111 -24.74 -0.82 5.23
C SER A 111 -23.72 -0.74 6.37
N GLY A 112 -23.39 -1.87 7.01
CA GLY A 112 -22.43 -1.96 8.11
C GLY A 112 -21.00 -2.29 7.69
N ILE A 113 -20.71 -2.37 6.39
CA ILE A 113 -19.38 -2.74 5.90
C ILE A 113 -18.32 -1.70 6.30
N ARG A 114 -17.19 -2.16 6.84
CA ARG A 114 -16.07 -1.33 7.30
C ARG A 114 -14.77 -1.73 6.62
N VAL A 115 -14.03 -0.72 6.17
CA VAL A 115 -12.70 -0.88 5.56
C VAL A 115 -11.61 -0.40 6.53
N ARG A 116 -10.50 -1.12 6.57
CA ARG A 116 -9.27 -0.67 7.23
C ARG A 116 -8.06 -0.92 6.32
N ALA A 117 -7.28 0.12 6.09
CA ALA A 117 -5.98 -0.02 5.43
C ALA A 117 -4.97 -0.62 6.41
N ILE A 118 -4.20 -1.59 5.93
CA ILE A 118 -3.14 -2.28 6.67
C ILE A 118 -1.84 -2.19 5.89
N ASP A 119 -0.74 -2.58 6.53
CA ASP A 119 0.60 -2.65 5.94
C ASP A 119 1.15 -1.29 5.47
N MET A 120 1.81 -0.59 6.40
CA MET A 120 2.50 0.67 6.12
C MET A 120 3.97 0.47 5.71
N GLY A 121 4.41 -0.76 5.41
CA GLY A 121 5.83 -1.10 5.17
C GLY A 121 6.46 -0.35 3.99
N HIS A 122 5.63 0.15 3.06
CA HIS A 122 6.06 0.95 1.91
C HIS A 122 5.73 2.44 2.02
N THR A 123 5.12 2.87 3.13
CA THR A 123 4.68 4.26 3.32
C THR A 123 5.87 5.19 3.47
N ILE A 124 5.83 6.35 2.81
CA ILE A 124 6.88 7.37 2.90
C ILE A 124 6.28 8.76 3.07
N LEU A 125 7.11 9.69 3.53
CA LEU A 125 6.77 11.11 3.52
C LEU A 125 6.68 11.66 2.09
N ALA A 126 5.66 12.48 1.86
CA ALA A 126 5.38 13.29 0.68
C ALA A 126 6.33 14.50 0.55
N GLN A 127 7.64 14.28 0.71
CA GLN A 127 8.66 15.33 0.62
C GLN A 127 9.41 15.26 -0.72
N PRO A 128 9.76 16.41 -1.34
CA PRO A 128 10.49 16.43 -2.61
C PRO A 128 11.78 15.59 -2.61
N LYS A 129 12.50 15.55 -1.49
CA LYS A 129 13.72 14.74 -1.33
C LYS A 129 13.47 13.24 -1.48
N GLN A 130 12.26 12.77 -1.18
CA GLN A 130 11.88 11.35 -1.25
C GLN A 130 11.52 10.92 -2.67
N ALA A 131 11.09 11.85 -3.55
CA ALA A 131 10.68 11.54 -4.91
C ALA A 131 11.77 10.82 -5.73
N ARG A 132 13.05 11.09 -5.45
CA ARG A 132 14.20 10.46 -6.12
C ARG A 132 15.21 9.85 -5.13
N ASN A 133 14.77 9.54 -3.92
CA ASN A 133 15.63 8.93 -2.92
C ASN A 133 16.00 7.49 -3.34
N LYS A 134 17.31 7.22 -3.39
CA LYS A 134 17.90 5.94 -3.82
C LYS A 134 18.06 4.92 -2.69
N SER A 135 17.81 5.30 -1.43
CA SER A 135 17.85 4.39 -0.29
C SER A 135 16.97 3.17 -0.58
N THR A 136 17.48 1.98 -0.27
CA THR A 136 16.77 0.71 -0.48
C THR A 136 15.52 0.56 0.37
N VAL A 137 15.37 1.38 1.42
CA VAL A 137 14.20 1.41 2.33
C VAL A 137 13.10 2.27 1.75
N VAL A 138 13.51 3.40 1.15
CA VAL A 138 12.58 4.34 0.54
C VAL A 138 12.16 3.85 -0.85
N ARG A 139 13.09 3.24 -1.60
CA ARG A 139 12.77 2.63 -2.88
C ARG A 139 11.93 1.39 -2.67
N CYS A 140 10.72 1.35 -3.20
CA CYS A 140 10.00 0.09 -3.35
C CYS A 140 10.79 -0.77 -4.34
N ASN A 141 11.57 -1.72 -3.83
CA ASN A 141 12.27 -2.69 -4.65
C ASN A 141 11.27 -3.78 -5.06
N TRP A 142 10.44 -3.43 -6.05
CA TRP A 142 9.67 -4.39 -6.81
C TRP A 142 10.68 -5.24 -7.57
N LYS A 143 11.17 -6.33 -6.96
CA LYS A 143 11.93 -7.32 -7.72
C LYS A 143 11.03 -7.74 -8.88
N GLU A 144 11.42 -7.35 -10.09
CA GLU A 144 10.82 -7.78 -11.36
C GLU A 144 11.00 -9.29 -11.46
N ASP A 145 10.22 -10.06 -10.70
CA ASP A 145 9.77 -11.34 -11.23
C ASP A 145 8.85 -10.96 -12.39
N GLU A 146 9.20 -11.33 -13.62
CA GLU A 146 8.40 -11.10 -14.83
C GLU A 146 6.93 -11.55 -14.68
N LYS A 147 6.64 -12.34 -13.64
CA LYS A 147 5.33 -12.88 -13.28
C LYS A 147 4.49 -12.00 -12.36
N LYS A 148 5.06 -11.02 -11.64
CA LYS A 148 4.33 -10.16 -10.70
C LYS A 148 4.10 -8.78 -11.30
N LEU A 149 2.93 -8.59 -11.90
CA LEU A 149 2.48 -7.32 -12.44
C LEU A 149 2.01 -6.41 -11.29
N PHE A 150 2.67 -5.26 -11.14
CA PHE A 150 2.34 -4.23 -10.15
C PHE A 150 1.27 -3.29 -10.72
N ASP A 151 0.05 -3.81 -10.91
CA ASP A 151 -1.01 -3.10 -11.64
C ASP A 151 -1.47 -1.82 -10.95
N TRP A 152 -1.38 -1.80 -9.61
CA TRP A 152 -1.74 -0.64 -8.78
C TRP A 152 -0.66 0.44 -8.76
N ALA A 153 0.54 0.15 -9.27
CA ALA A 153 1.64 1.11 -9.31
C ALA A 153 1.57 1.95 -10.60
N PRO A 154 1.70 3.28 -10.51
CA PRO A 154 1.70 4.17 -11.66
C PRO A 154 2.81 3.85 -12.70
N PRO A 155 2.63 4.15 -13.99
CA PRO A 155 3.64 3.92 -15.02
C PRO A 155 4.97 4.64 -14.76
N GLU A 156 4.95 5.86 -14.21
CA GLU A 156 6.16 6.65 -13.97
C GLU A 156 7.11 6.02 -12.95
N VAL A 157 6.59 5.28 -11.95
CA VAL A 157 7.43 4.60 -10.96
C VAL A 157 7.98 3.27 -11.48
N LYS A 158 7.40 2.74 -12.57
CA LYS A 158 7.83 1.52 -13.26
C LYS A 158 8.88 1.82 -14.35
N ALA A 159 9.07 3.09 -14.72
CA ALA A 159 10.01 3.48 -15.76
C ALA A 159 11.47 3.17 -15.36
N LYS A 160 12.21 2.49 -16.25
CA LYS A 160 13.61 2.08 -16.00
C LYS A 160 14.61 3.23 -16.11
N ASP A 161 14.39 4.15 -17.06
CA ASP A 161 15.38 5.19 -17.40
C ASP A 161 15.36 6.39 -16.43
N HIS A 162 14.21 6.64 -15.80
CA HIS A 162 13.98 7.81 -14.94
C HIS A 162 13.23 7.44 -13.66
N PHE A 163 13.86 6.62 -12.83
CA PHE A 163 13.22 6.16 -11.59
C PHE A 163 12.75 7.33 -10.72
N VAL A 164 11.53 7.18 -10.20
CA VAL A 164 10.92 8.04 -9.20
C VAL A 164 10.15 7.17 -8.21
N ASN A 165 10.07 7.59 -6.95
CA ASN A 165 9.25 6.95 -5.93
C ASN A 165 7.78 7.42 -6.02
N PHE A 166 7.55 8.61 -6.56
CA PHE A 166 6.27 9.21 -6.93
C PHE A 166 6.54 10.43 -7.83
N ALA A 167 5.55 10.86 -8.62
CA ALA A 167 5.59 12.10 -9.39
C ALA A 167 4.63 13.16 -8.83
N PHE A 168 4.72 14.39 -9.35
CA PHE A 168 3.73 15.42 -9.06
C PHE A 168 2.47 15.22 -9.91
N PRO A 169 1.27 15.45 -9.36
CA PRO A 169 0.98 15.89 -7.98
C PRO A 169 1.38 14.89 -6.90
N THR A 170 1.86 15.37 -5.74
CA THR A 170 2.58 14.55 -4.73
C THR A 170 1.91 13.23 -4.32
N HIS A 171 0.59 13.21 -4.19
CA HIS A 171 -0.17 12.01 -3.78
C HIS A 171 -0.79 11.25 -4.97
N ALA A 172 -0.39 11.56 -6.21
CA ALA A 172 -0.94 10.95 -7.42
C ALA A 172 -0.71 9.42 -7.47
N PHE A 173 0.32 8.92 -6.78
CA PHE A 173 0.54 7.48 -6.64
C PHE A 173 -0.70 6.80 -6.06
N ASP A 174 -1.12 7.20 -4.87
CA ASP A 174 -2.23 6.55 -4.17
C ASP A 174 -3.57 6.81 -4.87
N VAL A 175 -3.71 7.96 -5.54
CA VAL A 175 -4.89 8.25 -6.39
C VAL A 175 -4.97 7.29 -7.57
N TYR A 176 -3.85 7.00 -8.23
CA TYR A 176 -3.79 5.99 -9.28
C TYR A 176 -4.14 4.59 -8.74
N SER A 177 -3.56 4.21 -7.59
CA SER A 177 -3.87 2.93 -6.95
C SER A 177 -5.35 2.81 -6.57
N LEU A 178 -5.98 3.90 -6.10
CA LEU A 178 -7.41 3.96 -5.83
C LEU A 178 -8.25 3.80 -7.12
N ALA A 179 -7.84 4.42 -8.23
CA ALA A 179 -8.53 4.27 -9.51
C ALA A 179 -8.47 2.82 -10.02
N VAL A 180 -7.32 2.16 -9.88
CA VAL A 180 -7.17 0.73 -10.19
C VAL A 180 -8.06 -0.13 -9.29
N LEU A 181 -8.13 0.18 -7.99
CA LEU A 181 -9.03 -0.49 -7.06
C LEU A 181 -10.50 -0.33 -7.47
N MET A 182 -10.93 0.87 -7.90
CA MET A 182 -12.28 1.11 -8.38
C MET A 182 -12.61 0.26 -9.61
N LEU A 183 -11.69 0.19 -10.59
CA LEU A 183 -11.86 -0.66 -11.77
C LEU A 183 -11.92 -2.15 -11.40
N GLN A 184 -11.12 -2.58 -10.43
CA GLN A 184 -11.14 -3.95 -9.91
C GLN A 184 -12.48 -4.31 -9.27
N LEU A 185 -13.07 -3.40 -8.49
CA LEU A 185 -14.38 -3.57 -7.86
C LEU A 185 -15.52 -3.57 -8.88
N GLU A 186 -15.46 -2.68 -9.86
CA GLU A 186 -16.48 -2.54 -10.91
C GLU A 186 -16.50 -3.78 -11.81
N THR A 187 -15.34 -4.20 -12.29
CA THR A 187 -15.22 -5.33 -13.23
C THR A 187 -15.32 -6.70 -12.56
N GLY A 188 -15.07 -6.77 -11.25
CA GLY A 188 -14.94 -8.05 -10.54
C GLY A 188 -13.81 -8.94 -11.07
N SER A 189 -12.89 -8.41 -11.88
CA SER A 189 -11.83 -9.17 -12.55
C SER A 189 -10.54 -8.36 -12.64
N LEU A 190 -9.45 -8.92 -12.11
CA LEU A 190 -8.11 -8.34 -12.24
C LEU A 190 -7.70 -8.17 -13.72
N GLN A 191 -8.08 -9.12 -14.58
CA GLN A 191 -7.73 -9.09 -16.01
C GLN A 191 -8.47 -7.97 -16.74
N ASN A 192 -9.76 -7.78 -16.48
CA ASN A 192 -10.55 -6.73 -17.13
C ASN A 192 -10.14 -5.35 -16.63
N ALA A 193 -9.86 -5.22 -15.34
CA ALA A 193 -9.33 -3.98 -14.78
C ALA A 193 -7.99 -3.60 -15.43
N ARG A 194 -7.09 -4.57 -15.68
CA ARG A 194 -5.84 -4.34 -16.41
C ARG A 194 -6.07 -3.86 -17.84
N ALA A 195 -6.93 -4.53 -18.59
CA ALA A 195 -7.24 -4.14 -19.96
C ALA A 195 -7.80 -2.70 -20.02
N ALA A 196 -8.70 -2.36 -19.08
CA ALA A 196 -9.24 -1.00 -18.97
C ALA A 196 -8.14 0.04 -18.68
N VAL A 197 -7.21 -0.27 -17.78
CA VAL A 197 -6.04 0.60 -17.51
C VAL A 197 -5.15 0.73 -18.76
N GLY A 198 -4.87 -0.37 -19.46
CA GLY A 198 -4.07 -0.37 -20.69
C GLY A 198 -4.66 0.55 -21.77
N HIS A 199 -5.97 0.44 -22.00
CA HIS A 199 -6.71 1.30 -22.92
C HIS A 199 -6.67 2.78 -22.50
N LEU A 200 -6.84 3.09 -21.21
CA LEU A 200 -6.77 4.47 -20.70
C LEU A 200 -5.37 5.08 -20.84
N LEU A 201 -4.32 4.26 -20.77
CA LEU A 201 -2.93 4.68 -20.92
C LEU A 201 -2.43 4.65 -22.38
N GLY A 202 -3.29 4.31 -23.35
CA GLY A 202 -2.92 4.21 -24.77
C GLY A 202 -1.85 3.16 -25.06
N SER A 203 -1.81 2.09 -24.26
CA SER A 203 -0.83 1.01 -24.34
C SER A 203 -1.35 -0.25 -25.04
N GLU A 204 -2.50 -0.16 -25.72
CA GLU A 204 -3.11 -1.18 -26.58
C GLU A 204 -3.37 -0.65 -27.99
#